data_AF-A0A830CTC6-F1
#
_entry.id   AF-A0A830CTC6-F1
#
_cell.length_a   1.000
_cell.length_b   1.000
_cell.length_c   1.000
_cell.angle_alpha   90.00
_cell.angle_beta   90.00
_cell.angle_gamma   90.00
#
_symmetry.space_group_name_H-M   'P 1'
#
loop_
_entity.id
_entity.type
_entity.pdbx_description
1 polymer ?
#
loop_
_entity_poly.entity_id
_entity_poly.type
_entity_poly.pdbx_seq_one_letter_code
_entity_poly.pdbx_strand_id
1 'polypeptide(L)'
;MANSLRLYLTCIRNTLEAALCLQEVERHNKPEVELKTSPELLLNPVVICRNEAEKCLIETSINSLRISLKVKQADELENILTKKFLRFLSMRAEAFQVLRRKPVQPKCTKDGDFVNEQFIAIQMFEMSFSFSSSSYQGVIGHALVALLFSTGFLPQGYDISFLITNYHCEEMQKQKLIDFIVQFMEDIDKEISELKLSVNTRGRLVATEFLKQFI
;
A
#
# COMPACT_ATOMS: atom_id res chain seq x y z
N MET A 1 -11.94 10.67 18.53
CA MET A 1 -11.33 10.04 17.33
C MET A 1 -11.40 8.51 17.28
N ALA A 2 -11.48 7.79 18.41
CA ALA A 2 -11.55 6.30 18.43
C ALA A 2 -12.75 5.70 17.68
N ASN A 3 -13.92 6.37 17.69
CA ASN A 3 -15.12 5.88 17.00
C ASN A 3 -14.95 5.79 15.47
N SER A 4 -14.14 6.67 14.85
CA SER A 4 -13.89 6.63 13.40
C SER A 4 -13.11 5.39 12.96
N LEU A 5 -12.14 4.95 13.78
CA LEU A 5 -11.36 3.74 13.50
C LEU A 5 -12.24 2.50 13.58
N ARG A 6 -13.05 2.40 14.64
CA ARG A 6 -13.97 1.27 14.83
C ARG A 6 -14.93 1.13 13.65
N LEU A 7 -15.52 2.24 13.18
CA LEU A 7 -16.43 2.24 12.03
C LEU A 7 -15.71 1.85 10.74
N TYR A 8 -14.49 2.35 10.52
CA TYR A 8 -13.66 2.00 9.37
C TYR A 8 -13.33 0.50 9.33
N LEU A 9 -12.85 -0.06 10.45
CA LEU A 9 -12.55 -1.49 10.56
C LEU A 9 -13.80 -2.36 10.42
N THR A 10 -14.95 -1.91 10.95
CA THR A 10 -16.23 -2.62 10.81
C THR A 10 -16.70 -2.62 9.35
N CYS A 11 -16.55 -1.50 8.63
CA CYS A 11 -16.87 -1.40 7.22
C CYS A 11 -16.00 -2.34 6.37
N ILE A 12 -14.69 -2.37 6.65
CA ILE A 12 -13.75 -3.30 5.99
C ILE A 12 -14.14 -4.74 6.28
N ARG A 13 -14.39 -5.11 7.54
CA ARG A 13 -14.83 -6.45 7.94
C ARG A 13 -16.05 -6.91 7.16
N ASN A 14 -17.10 -6.08 7.11
CA ASN A 14 -18.34 -6.43 6.41
C ASN A 14 -18.11 -6.55 4.90
N THR A 15 -17.25 -5.71 4.33
CA THR A 15 -16.88 -5.78 2.90
C THR A 15 -16.11 -7.06 2.60
N LEU A 16 -15.15 -7.44 3.45
CA LEU A 16 -14.40 -8.68 3.32
C LEU A 16 -15.28 -9.92 3.50
N GLU A 17 -16.25 -9.88 4.41
CA GLU A 17 -17.23 -10.97 4.59
C GLU A 17 -18.03 -11.24 3.32
N ALA A 18 -18.49 -10.19 2.64
CA ALA A 18 -19.20 -10.30 1.37
C ALA A 18 -18.27 -10.72 0.21
N ALA A 19 -17.03 -10.24 0.25
CA ALA A 19 -16.05 -10.43 -0.82
C ALA A 19 -15.36 -11.81 -0.80
N LEU A 20 -15.21 -12.45 0.36
CA LEU A 20 -14.60 -13.78 0.54
C LEU A 20 -15.60 -14.91 0.27
N CYS A 21 -16.29 -14.82 -0.86
CA CYS A 21 -17.15 -15.86 -1.42
C CYS A 21 -16.50 -16.47 -2.67
N LEU A 22 -15.26 -16.95 -2.52
CA LEU A 22 -14.44 -17.46 -3.62
C LEU A 22 -14.93 -18.83 -4.09
N GLN A 23 -14.99 -19.04 -5.40
CA GLN A 23 -15.43 -20.27 -6.04
C GLN A 23 -14.25 -21.00 -6.69
N GLU A 24 -14.28 -22.33 -6.63
CA GLU A 24 -13.43 -23.16 -7.47
C GLU A 24 -14.05 -23.20 -8.87
N VAL A 25 -13.32 -22.71 -9.87
CA VAL A 25 -13.78 -22.66 -11.26
C VAL A 25 -12.90 -23.58 -12.09
N GLU A 26 -13.53 -24.55 -12.77
CA GLU A 26 -12.81 -25.46 -13.65
C GLU A 26 -11.94 -24.67 -14.65
N ARG A 27 -10.68 -25.12 -14.78
CA ARG A 27 -9.64 -24.58 -15.70
C ARG A 27 -9.03 -23.24 -15.31
N HIS A 28 -9.46 -22.57 -14.24
CA HIS A 28 -8.91 -21.29 -13.78
C HIS A 28 -8.16 -21.41 -12.44
N ASN A 29 -6.97 -22.00 -12.48
CA ASN A 29 -6.15 -22.25 -11.28
C ASN A 29 -5.19 -21.10 -10.94
N LYS A 30 -5.23 -19.99 -11.68
CA LYS A 30 -4.42 -18.80 -11.42
C LYS A 30 -5.30 -17.70 -10.82
N PRO A 31 -4.78 -16.87 -9.90
CA PRO A 31 -5.56 -15.80 -9.30
C PRO A 31 -5.97 -14.76 -10.34
N GLU A 32 -7.27 -14.70 -10.67
CA GLU A 32 -7.77 -13.82 -11.73
C GLU A 32 -7.60 -12.33 -11.40
N VAL A 33 -7.59 -11.96 -10.11
CA VAL A 33 -7.36 -10.56 -9.68
C VAL A 33 -5.96 -10.03 -10.07
N GLU A 34 -5.00 -10.93 -10.30
CA GLU A 34 -3.65 -10.62 -10.79
C GLU A 34 -3.58 -10.70 -12.31
N LEU A 35 -4.14 -11.76 -12.90
CA LEU A 35 -3.99 -12.06 -14.33
C LEU A 35 -4.90 -11.20 -15.22
N LYS A 36 -6.13 -10.93 -14.75
CA LYS A 36 -7.16 -10.14 -15.45
C LYS A 36 -7.38 -10.59 -16.89
N THR A 37 -7.39 -11.91 -17.11
CA THR A 37 -7.57 -12.51 -18.44
C THR A 37 -8.93 -12.13 -19.02
N SER A 38 -9.94 -12.19 -18.16
CA SER A 38 -11.36 -12.03 -18.48
C SER A 38 -11.97 -10.98 -17.54
N PRO A 39 -12.46 -9.85 -18.06
CA PRO A 39 -13.10 -8.82 -17.25
C PRO A 39 -14.39 -9.31 -16.57
N GLU A 40 -15.07 -10.31 -17.13
CA GLU A 40 -16.28 -10.92 -16.56
C GLU A 40 -16.05 -11.68 -15.26
N LEU A 41 -14.80 -12.09 -14.97
CA LEU A 41 -14.44 -12.75 -13.71
C LEU A 41 -14.01 -11.76 -12.63
N LEU A 42 -13.89 -10.48 -12.98
CA LEU A 42 -13.52 -9.40 -12.08
C LEU A 42 -14.76 -8.69 -11.59
N LEU A 43 -14.81 -8.42 -10.29
CA LEU A 43 -15.82 -7.58 -9.68
C LEU A 43 -15.33 -6.14 -9.58
N ASN A 44 -16.25 -5.23 -9.31
CA ASN A 44 -15.92 -3.82 -9.16
C ASN A 44 -15.01 -3.60 -7.93
N PRO A 45 -13.83 -2.97 -8.08
CA PRO A 45 -12.98 -2.62 -6.95
C PRO A 45 -13.69 -1.68 -5.97
N VAL A 46 -13.49 -1.90 -4.68
CA VAL A 46 -14.03 -1.07 -3.61
C VAL A 46 -12.87 -0.38 -2.89
N VAL A 47 -12.95 0.93 -2.74
CA VAL A 47 -12.01 1.73 -1.94
C VAL A 47 -12.73 2.25 -0.72
N ILE A 48 -12.19 1.95 0.47
CA ILE A 48 -12.68 2.43 1.74
C ILE A 48 -11.61 3.37 2.31
N CYS A 49 -12.00 4.62 2.57
CA CYS A 49 -11.10 5.64 3.09
C CYS A 49 -11.56 6.04 4.49
N ARG A 50 -10.62 6.10 5.44
CA ARG A 50 -10.86 6.76 6.74
C ARG A 50 -10.50 8.23 6.69
N ASN A 51 -9.42 8.55 5.99
CA ASN A 51 -8.93 9.90 5.72
C ASN A 51 -8.10 9.87 4.41
N GLU A 52 -7.49 10.99 4.04
CA GLU A 52 -6.69 11.09 2.81
C GLU A 52 -5.42 10.22 2.83
N ALA A 53 -4.88 9.94 4.02
CA ALA A 53 -3.64 9.19 4.24
C ALA A 53 -3.84 7.70 4.60
N GLU A 54 -5.07 7.28 4.90
CA GLU A 54 -5.42 5.94 5.37
C GLU A 54 -6.58 5.38 4.53
N LYS A 55 -6.24 4.40 3.69
CA LYS A 55 -7.10 3.88 2.63
C LYS A 55 -6.91 2.37 2.46
N CYS A 56 -7.99 1.66 2.15
CA CYS A 56 -7.99 0.23 1.84
C CYS A 56 -8.64 0.04 0.48
N LEU A 57 -7.92 -0.58 -0.45
CA LEU A 57 -8.45 -1.01 -1.76
C LEU A 57 -8.66 -2.51 -1.72
N ILE A 58 -9.89 -2.92 -2.01
CA ILE A 58 -10.31 -4.31 -2.09
C ILE A 58 -10.67 -4.59 -3.55
N GLU A 59 -9.97 -5.53 -4.15
CA GLU A 59 -10.22 -5.99 -5.51
C GLU A 59 -10.61 -7.45 -5.46
N THR A 60 -11.74 -7.77 -6.07
CA THR A 60 -12.35 -9.09 -5.97
C THR A 60 -12.48 -9.71 -7.35
N SER A 61 -12.23 -11.02 -7.41
CA SER A 61 -12.51 -11.86 -8.56
C SER A 61 -13.26 -13.11 -8.09
N ILE A 62 -13.65 -13.96 -9.04
CA ILE A 62 -14.35 -15.21 -8.76
C ILE A 62 -13.54 -16.18 -7.86
N ASN A 63 -12.22 -16.25 -8.03
CA ASN A 63 -11.35 -17.24 -7.37
C ASN A 63 -10.26 -16.62 -6.47
N SER A 64 -10.16 -15.28 -6.44
CA SER A 64 -9.14 -14.60 -5.67
C SER A 64 -9.57 -13.20 -5.24
N LEU A 65 -8.92 -12.70 -4.20
CA LEU A 65 -9.19 -11.40 -3.60
C LEU A 65 -7.86 -10.75 -3.26
N ARG A 66 -7.72 -9.47 -3.63
CA ARG A 66 -6.54 -8.67 -3.30
C ARG A 66 -6.93 -7.50 -2.40
N ILE A 67 -6.23 -7.37 -1.29
CA ILE A 67 -6.42 -6.28 -0.32
C ILE A 67 -5.15 -5.45 -0.33
N SER A 68 -5.25 -4.15 -0.53
CA SER A 68 -4.10 -3.25 -0.49
C SER A 68 -4.35 -2.13 0.51
N LEU A 69 -3.40 -1.96 1.43
CA LEU A 69 -3.53 -1.07 2.57
C LEU A 69 -2.55 0.08 2.48
N LYS A 70 -3.05 1.29 2.75
CA LYS A 70 -2.27 2.49 2.98
C LYS A 70 -2.35 2.82 4.47
N VAL A 71 -1.20 2.80 5.13
CA VAL A 71 -1.05 3.04 6.57
C VAL A 71 -0.82 4.54 6.79
N LYS A 72 -1.45 5.10 7.82
CA LYS A 72 -1.27 6.50 8.20
C LYS A 72 0.18 6.76 8.59
N GLN A 73 0.77 7.84 8.06
CA GLN A 73 2.14 8.26 8.36
C GLN A 73 2.08 9.74 8.79
N ALA A 74 2.36 10.04 10.05
CA ALA A 74 2.29 11.41 10.57
C ALA A 74 3.57 12.21 10.25
N ASP A 75 4.73 11.56 10.31
CA ASP A 75 6.05 12.19 10.17
C ASP A 75 6.98 11.38 9.25
N GLU A 76 8.09 11.98 8.83
CA GLU A 76 9.12 11.30 8.02
C GLU A 76 9.70 10.06 8.73
N LEU A 77 9.91 10.14 10.04
CA LEU A 77 10.38 9.00 10.83
C LEU A 77 9.39 7.82 10.76
N GLU A 78 8.09 8.08 10.88
CA GLU A 78 7.07 7.05 10.75
C GLU A 78 7.02 6.48 9.33
N ASN A 79 7.17 7.31 8.30
CA ASN A 79 7.26 6.83 6.92
C ASN A 79 8.43 5.82 6.74
N ILE A 80 9.61 6.14 7.27
CA ILE A 80 10.77 5.24 7.22
C ILE A 80 10.52 3.95 8.02
N LEU A 81 9.96 4.07 9.22
CA LEU A 81 9.65 2.93 10.09
C LEU A 81 8.64 2.00 9.43
N THR A 82 7.52 2.54 8.95
CA THR A 82 6.45 1.81 8.25
C THR A 82 6.99 1.11 7.01
N LYS A 83 7.74 1.82 6.16
CA LYS A 83 8.34 1.21 4.96
C LYS A 83 9.30 0.06 5.29
N LYS A 84 10.11 0.19 6.34
CA LYS A 84 11.04 -0.87 6.76
C LYS A 84 10.29 -2.05 7.39
N PHE A 85 9.39 -1.77 8.32
CA PHE A 85 8.60 -2.79 9.03
C PHE A 85 7.79 -3.65 8.06
N LEU A 86 7.01 -3.03 7.18
CA LEU A 86 6.20 -3.75 6.18
C LEU A 86 7.08 -4.51 5.18
N ARG A 87 8.25 -3.96 4.79
CA ARG A 87 9.23 -4.69 3.98
C ARG A 87 9.73 -5.95 4.69
N PHE A 88 10.04 -5.89 5.99
CA PHE A 88 10.46 -7.06 6.76
C PHE A 88 9.35 -8.12 6.85
N LEU A 89 8.10 -7.69 7.02
CA LEU A 89 6.94 -8.59 7.00
C LEU A 89 6.79 -9.28 5.63
N SER A 90 6.88 -8.53 4.53
CA SER A 90 6.80 -9.11 3.18
C SER A 90 7.94 -10.08 2.85
N MET A 91 9.11 -9.94 3.46
CA MET A 91 10.22 -10.90 3.31
C MET A 91 9.95 -12.25 3.99
N ARG A 92 8.96 -12.31 4.90
CA ARG A 92 8.52 -13.53 5.59
C ARG A 92 7.21 -14.10 5.01
N ALA A 93 6.80 -13.66 3.82
CA ALA A 93 5.57 -14.10 3.15
C ALA A 93 5.50 -15.63 2.92
N GLU A 94 6.62 -16.35 2.92
CA GLU A 94 6.61 -17.83 2.83
C GLU A 94 6.03 -18.50 4.08
N ALA A 95 6.23 -17.91 5.26
CA ALA A 95 5.58 -18.35 6.49
C ALA A 95 4.14 -17.80 6.63
N PHE A 96 3.79 -16.84 5.77
CA PHE A 96 2.56 -16.07 5.85
C PHE A 96 1.91 -16.00 4.46
N GLN A 97 1.37 -17.14 4.00
CA GLN A 97 1.06 -17.42 2.60
C GLN A 97 0.15 -16.38 1.90
N VAL A 98 -0.66 -15.64 2.67
CA VAL A 98 -1.56 -14.60 2.15
C VAL A 98 -0.87 -13.26 1.86
N LEU A 99 0.38 -13.05 2.30
CA LEU A 99 1.11 -11.80 2.06
C LEU A 99 1.74 -11.76 0.66
N ARG A 100 1.59 -10.63 -0.05
CA ARG A 100 2.31 -10.41 -1.30
C ARG A 100 3.76 -9.99 -1.01
N ARG A 101 4.70 -10.53 -1.78
CA ARG A 101 6.13 -10.17 -1.72
C ARG A 101 6.41 -8.72 -2.14
N LYS A 102 5.50 -8.12 -2.92
CA LYS A 102 5.53 -6.71 -3.32
C LYS A 102 4.12 -6.11 -3.20
N PRO A 103 3.98 -4.88 -2.67
CA PRO A 103 2.70 -4.20 -2.64
C PRO A 103 2.22 -3.82 -4.06
N VAL A 104 0.93 -3.52 -4.19
CA VAL A 104 0.35 -3.01 -5.44
C VAL A 104 0.90 -1.62 -5.75
N GLN A 105 1.42 -1.47 -6.95
CA GLN A 105 1.79 -0.16 -7.49
C GLN A 105 0.52 0.62 -7.86
N PRO A 106 0.53 1.96 -7.75
CA PRO A 106 -0.62 2.78 -8.12
C PRO A 106 -1.03 2.47 -9.56
N LYS A 107 -2.29 2.08 -9.75
CA LYS A 107 -2.87 1.97 -11.09
C LYS A 107 -3.22 3.38 -11.54
N CYS A 108 -2.69 3.82 -12.68
CA CYS A 108 -3.22 4.97 -13.38
C CYS A 108 -4.61 4.58 -13.90
N THR A 109 -5.67 4.93 -13.18
CA THR A 109 -7.05 4.75 -13.66
C THR A 109 -7.28 5.74 -14.79
N LYS A 110 -7.71 5.22 -15.95
CA LYS A 110 -8.08 6.05 -17.11
C LYS A 110 -9.33 6.91 -16.84
N ASP A 111 -10.02 6.63 -15.75
CA ASP A 111 -11.15 7.41 -15.26
C ASP A 111 -10.64 8.42 -14.23
N GLY A 112 -10.28 9.61 -14.73
CA GLY A 112 -10.69 10.92 -14.21
C GLY A 112 -10.37 11.37 -12.78
N ASP A 113 -10.01 10.51 -11.83
CA ASP A 113 -9.98 10.88 -10.41
C ASP A 113 -8.58 11.21 -9.85
N PHE A 114 -7.53 11.24 -10.68
CA PHE A 114 -6.21 11.75 -10.28
C PHE A 114 -5.47 12.44 -11.44
N VAL A 115 -6.01 13.55 -11.93
CA VAL A 115 -5.26 14.49 -12.78
C VAL A 115 -5.62 15.92 -12.42
N ASN A 116 -5.11 16.42 -11.29
CA ASN A 116 -4.94 17.86 -11.13
C ASN A 116 -3.64 18.30 -10.44
N GLU A 117 -2.80 17.39 -9.93
CA GLU A 117 -1.43 17.78 -9.53
C GLU A 117 -0.34 17.24 -10.48
N GLN A 118 -0.57 16.13 -11.19
CA GLN A 118 0.39 15.62 -12.17
C GLN A 118 0.33 16.36 -13.52
N PHE A 119 -0.86 16.84 -13.92
CA PHE A 119 -1.02 17.60 -15.15
C PHE A 119 -0.48 19.03 -15.00
N ILE A 120 -0.67 19.68 -13.84
CA ILE A 120 -0.12 21.02 -13.60
C ILE A 120 1.42 20.98 -13.54
N ALA A 121 2.03 19.98 -12.91
CA ALA A 121 3.50 19.89 -12.82
C ALA A 121 4.17 19.65 -14.19
N ILE A 122 3.57 18.83 -15.06
CA ILE A 122 4.09 18.57 -16.41
C ILE A 122 3.80 19.76 -17.35
N GLN A 123 2.60 20.36 -17.26
CA GLN A 123 2.19 21.46 -18.12
C GLN A 123 2.83 22.81 -17.73
N MET A 124 3.18 23.03 -16.45
CA MET A 124 4.05 24.13 -16.02
C MET A 124 5.50 23.96 -16.50
N PHE A 125 5.96 22.71 -16.66
CA PHE A 125 7.30 22.44 -17.16
C PHE A 125 7.39 22.54 -18.69
N GLU A 126 6.35 22.14 -19.45
CA GLU A 126 6.26 22.38 -20.89
C GLU A 126 6.16 23.87 -21.25
N MET A 127 5.44 24.68 -20.45
CA MET A 127 5.43 26.14 -20.66
C MET A 127 6.78 26.82 -20.40
N SER A 128 7.69 26.17 -19.67
CA SER A 128 9.03 26.69 -19.41
C SER A 128 10.06 26.29 -20.47
N PHE A 129 9.75 25.29 -21.31
CA PHE A 129 10.68 24.72 -22.31
C PHE A 129 10.33 25.06 -23.76
N SER A 130 9.75 26.24 -24.00
CA SER A 130 9.64 26.82 -25.35
C SER A 130 10.95 27.48 -25.84
N PHE A 131 12.12 27.03 -25.37
CA PHE A 131 13.38 27.58 -25.86
C PHE A 131 14.47 26.52 -26.08
N SER A 132 14.78 26.33 -27.37
CA SER A 132 15.99 25.78 -27.97
C SER A 132 16.12 24.26 -28.20
N SER A 133 16.01 23.92 -29.49
CA SER A 133 16.78 22.94 -30.28
C SER A 133 16.61 21.42 -30.08
N SER A 134 16.33 20.79 -31.22
CA SER A 134 15.76 19.47 -31.47
C SER A 134 16.76 18.29 -31.45
N SER A 135 17.62 18.16 -30.44
CA SER A 135 18.66 17.10 -30.47
C SER A 135 18.95 16.34 -29.16
N TYR A 136 18.31 16.68 -28.04
CA TYR A 136 18.61 16.08 -26.72
C TYR A 136 17.40 15.48 -25.98
N GLN A 137 16.35 15.05 -26.69
CA GLN A 137 15.13 14.52 -26.05
C GLN A 137 15.29 13.14 -25.37
N GLY A 138 16.31 12.34 -25.72
CA GLY A 138 16.44 10.98 -25.18
C GLY A 138 17.07 10.86 -23.79
N VAL A 139 18.05 11.72 -23.47
CA VAL A 139 18.92 11.54 -22.29
C VAL A 139 18.41 12.35 -21.09
N ILE A 140 17.83 13.54 -21.35
CA ILE A 140 17.26 14.41 -20.31
C ILE A 140 15.99 13.81 -19.73
N GLY A 141 15.16 13.13 -20.55
CA GLY A 141 13.93 12.47 -20.06
C GLY A 141 14.20 11.37 -19.03
N HIS A 142 15.22 10.53 -19.24
CA HIS A 142 15.62 9.51 -18.26
C HIS A 142 16.18 10.11 -16.97
N ALA A 143 16.96 11.18 -17.06
CA ALA A 143 17.49 11.89 -15.89
C ALA A 143 16.38 12.62 -15.11
N LEU A 144 15.38 13.18 -15.79
CA LEU A 144 14.23 13.84 -15.16
C LEU A 144 13.31 12.83 -14.46
N VAL A 145 13.08 11.67 -15.06
CA VAL A 145 12.36 10.55 -14.42
C VAL A 145 13.15 10.07 -13.20
N ALA A 146 14.48 9.91 -13.30
CA ALA A 146 15.32 9.56 -12.16
C ALA A 146 15.31 10.63 -11.05
N LEU A 147 15.24 11.92 -11.39
CA LEU A 147 15.09 13.02 -10.45
C LEU A 147 13.69 13.03 -9.81
N LEU A 148 12.62 12.76 -10.55
CA LEU A 148 11.27 12.54 -10.01
C LEU A 148 11.20 11.32 -9.07
N PHE A 149 11.99 10.29 -9.33
CA PHE A 149 12.20 9.15 -8.43
C PHE A 149 12.99 9.52 -7.18
N SER A 150 13.89 10.51 -7.27
CA SER A 150 14.69 11.03 -6.15
C SER A 150 13.93 12.04 -5.28
N THR A 151 12.99 12.81 -5.86
CA THR A 151 12.22 13.85 -5.18
C THR A 151 10.92 13.37 -4.52
N GLY A 152 10.66 12.06 -4.49
CA GLY A 152 9.55 11.49 -3.73
C GLY A 152 8.14 11.76 -4.29
N PHE A 153 8.04 12.25 -5.52
CA PHE A 153 6.77 12.63 -6.18
C PHE A 153 6.20 11.49 -7.03
N LEU A 154 6.15 10.28 -6.50
CA LEU A 154 5.31 9.22 -7.05
C LEU A 154 3.97 9.23 -6.31
N PRO A 155 2.83 9.01 -6.99
CA PRO A 155 1.56 8.80 -6.31
C PRO A 155 1.78 7.68 -5.29
N GLN A 156 1.57 7.97 -4.01
CA GLN A 156 1.90 7.02 -2.96
C GLN A 156 1.06 5.76 -3.17
N GLY A 157 1.73 4.69 -3.61
CA GLY A 157 1.14 3.37 -3.68
C GLY A 157 0.72 2.86 -2.30
N TYR A 158 0.13 1.67 -2.28
CA TYR A 158 -0.19 0.99 -1.05
C TYR A 158 1.10 0.50 -0.37
N ASP A 159 1.12 0.51 0.96
CA ASP A 159 2.31 0.14 1.72
C ASP A 159 2.45 -1.38 1.85
N ILE A 160 1.32 -2.10 1.86
CA ILE A 160 1.28 -3.57 1.89
C ILE A 160 0.05 -4.12 1.15
N SER A 161 0.17 -5.33 0.61
CA SER A 161 -0.93 -6.00 -0.05
C SER A 161 -1.00 -7.48 0.31
N PHE A 162 -2.23 -7.99 0.39
CA PHE A 162 -2.58 -9.39 0.60
C PHE A 162 -3.21 -9.98 -0.65
N LEU A 163 -2.95 -11.26 -0.90
CA LEU A 163 -3.59 -12.05 -1.94
C LEU A 163 -4.20 -13.29 -1.29
N ILE A 164 -5.53 -13.34 -1.29
CA ILE A 164 -6.30 -14.48 -0.80
C ILE A 164 -6.86 -15.22 -2.02
N THR A 165 -6.72 -16.54 -2.05
CA THR A 165 -7.24 -17.42 -3.11
C THR A 165 -8.26 -18.38 -2.51
N ASN A 166 -8.98 -19.10 -3.37
CA ASN A 166 -9.87 -20.17 -2.94
C ASN A 166 -9.13 -21.22 -2.09
N TYR A 167 -7.88 -21.57 -2.44
CA TYR A 167 -7.07 -22.51 -1.65
C TYR A 167 -6.88 -22.08 -0.20
N HIS A 168 -6.64 -20.78 0.05
CA HIS A 168 -6.55 -20.28 1.43
C HIS A 168 -7.87 -20.40 2.19
N CYS A 169 -9.02 -20.34 1.50
CA CYS A 169 -10.34 -20.52 2.11
C CYS A 169 -10.69 -22.01 2.35
N GLU A 170 -10.03 -22.93 1.65
CA GLU A 170 -10.13 -24.38 1.88
C GLU A 170 -9.30 -24.81 3.10
N GLU A 171 -8.09 -24.27 3.26
CA GLU A 171 -7.20 -24.59 4.38
C GLU A 171 -7.56 -23.83 5.67
N MET A 172 -8.04 -22.59 5.56
CA MET A 172 -8.35 -21.73 6.70
C MET A 172 -9.80 -21.24 6.66
N GLN A 173 -10.41 -21.14 7.84
CA GLN A 173 -11.75 -20.57 7.98
C GLN A 173 -11.73 -19.09 7.55
N LYS A 174 -12.64 -18.70 6.64
CA LYS A 174 -12.75 -17.31 6.16
C LYS A 174 -12.83 -16.28 7.29
N GLN A 175 -13.51 -16.61 8.39
CA GLN A 175 -13.62 -15.73 9.56
C GLN A 175 -12.25 -15.43 10.17
N LYS A 176 -11.39 -16.44 10.30
CA LYS A 176 -10.03 -16.27 10.83
C LYS A 176 -9.16 -15.41 9.91
N LEU A 177 -9.35 -15.51 8.59
CA LEU A 177 -8.67 -14.65 7.63
C LEU A 177 -9.11 -13.20 7.78
N ILE A 178 -10.41 -12.95 7.92
CA ILE A 178 -10.95 -11.61 8.12
C ILE A 178 -10.47 -11.03 9.45
N ASP A 179 -10.56 -11.81 10.54
CA ASP A 179 -10.07 -11.42 11.85
C ASP A 179 -8.58 -11.08 11.80
N PHE A 180 -7.79 -11.90 11.14
CA PHE A 180 -6.37 -11.64 10.94
C PHE A 180 -6.14 -10.30 10.22
N ILE A 181 -6.82 -10.03 9.10
CA ILE A 181 -6.63 -8.77 8.35
C ILE A 181 -7.03 -7.56 9.20
N VAL A 182 -8.16 -7.63 9.90
CA VAL A 182 -8.64 -6.53 10.75
C VAL A 182 -7.69 -6.31 11.93
N GLN A 183 -7.24 -7.38 12.57
CA GLN A 183 -6.27 -7.32 13.67
C GLN A 183 -4.94 -6.75 13.20
N PHE A 184 -4.45 -7.19 12.04
CA PHE A 184 -3.25 -6.66 11.42
C PHE A 184 -3.33 -5.15 11.18
N MET A 185 -4.47 -4.65 10.69
CA MET A 185 -4.69 -3.21 10.51
C MET A 185 -4.65 -2.44 11.84
N GLU A 186 -5.17 -3.03 12.91
CA GLU A 186 -5.17 -2.39 14.23
C GLU A 186 -3.78 -2.39 14.88
N ASP A 187 -3.02 -3.48 14.71
CA ASP A 187 -1.74 -3.67 15.38
C ASP A 187 -0.59 -2.95 14.69
N ILE A 188 -0.64 -2.71 13.36
CA ILE A 188 0.39 -1.92 12.68
C ILE A 188 0.55 -0.54 13.34
N ASP A 189 -0.55 0.16 13.61
CA ASP A 189 -0.49 1.51 14.19
C ASP A 189 0.20 1.50 15.57
N LYS A 190 -0.06 0.44 16.37
CA LYS A 190 0.56 0.25 17.69
C LYS A 190 2.05 -0.06 17.54
N GLU A 191 2.41 -1.02 16.69
CA GLU A 191 3.80 -1.42 16.44
C GLU A 191 4.66 -0.27 15.91
N ILE A 192 4.15 0.54 14.97
CA ILE A 192 4.87 1.71 14.47
C ILE A 192 5.07 2.76 15.57
N SER A 193 4.06 2.97 16.41
CA SER A 193 4.15 3.87 17.56
C SER A 193 5.20 3.41 18.57
N GLU A 194 5.24 2.11 18.87
CA GLU A 194 6.25 1.50 19.76
C GLU A 194 7.66 1.61 19.19
N LEU A 195 7.84 1.33 17.88
CA LEU A 195 9.12 1.50 17.20
C LEU A 195 9.61 2.95 17.25
N LYS A 196 8.71 3.92 17.05
CA LYS A 196 9.03 5.36 17.14
C LYS A 196 9.52 5.73 18.54
N LEU A 197 8.81 5.27 19.58
CA LEU A 197 9.21 5.49 20.98
C LEU A 197 10.57 4.85 21.30
N SER A 198 10.82 3.64 20.80
CA SER A 198 12.09 2.92 20.97
C SER A 198 13.27 3.65 20.32
N VAL A 199 13.10 4.17 19.10
CA VAL A 199 14.14 4.95 18.41
C VAL A 199 14.43 6.25 19.16
N ASN A 200 13.40 7.01 19.54
CA ASN A 200 13.57 8.27 20.26
C ASN A 200 14.23 8.09 21.62
N THR A 201 13.84 7.04 22.36
CA THR A 201 14.44 6.73 23.66
C THR A 201 15.91 6.38 23.54
N ARG A 202 16.27 5.51 22.58
CA ARG A 202 17.67 5.16 22.32
C ARG A 202 18.49 6.35 21.83
N GLY A 203 17.95 7.20 20.96
CA GLY A 203 18.60 8.42 20.51
C GLY A 203 19.00 9.35 21.66
N ARG A 204 18.09 9.53 22.63
CA ARG A 204 18.37 10.34 23.84
C ARG A 204 19.45 9.72 24.73
N LEU A 205 19.40 8.40 24.94
CA LEU A 205 20.41 7.70 25.73
C LEU A 205 21.80 7.84 25.11
N VAL A 206 21.93 7.58 23.80
CA VAL A 206 23.21 7.70 23.08
C VAL A 206 23.76 9.13 23.15
N ALA A 207 22.92 10.15 22.95
CA ALA A 207 23.35 11.54 23.04
C ALA A 207 23.84 11.88 24.47
N THR A 208 23.15 11.39 25.50
CA THR A 208 23.51 11.63 26.90
C THR A 208 24.86 10.98 27.23
N GLU A 209 25.06 9.72 26.86
CA GLU A 209 26.32 9.00 27.11
C GLU A 209 27.48 9.57 26.29
N PHE A 210 27.24 10.04 25.06
CA PHE A 210 28.28 10.67 24.25
C PHE A 210 28.74 12.00 24.86
N LEU A 211 27.82 12.84 25.33
CA LEU A 211 28.17 14.14 25.93
C LEU A 211 28.90 14.01 27.26
N LYS A 212 28.63 12.96 28.05
CA LYS A 212 29.38 12.65 29.29
C LYS A 212 30.87 12.41 29.07
N GLN A 213 31.32 12.14 27.84
CA GLN A 213 32.74 11.94 27.54
C GLN A 213 33.53 13.26 27.50
N PHE A 214 32.83 14.40 27.41
CA PHE A 214 33.44 15.73 27.26
C PHE A 214 33.29 16.62 28.51
N ILE A 215 32.58 16.13 29.53
CA ILE A 215 32.34 16.80 30.82
C ILE A 215 33.03 15.99 31.90
#